data_AF-A0A2V5QN88-F1
#
_entry.id   AF-A0A2V5QN88-F1
#
_cell.length_a   1.000
_cell.length_b   1.000
_cell.length_c   1.000
_cell.angle_alpha   90.00
_cell.angle_beta   90.00
_cell.angle_gamma   90.00
#
_symmetry.space_group_name_H-M   'P 1'
#
loop_
_entity.id
_entity.type
_entity.pdbx_description
1 polymer ?
#
loop_
_entity_poly.entity_id
_entity_poly.type
_entity_poly.pdbx_seq_one_letter_code
_entity_poly.pdbx_strand_id
1 'polypeptide(L)'
;MMSRTTEKRSRFMHFGGWLAELILVFVGVYGAFWLSNYQQHQQDAERHDRILASIEQTLRKGIESGKLNRANEERQAAEFRRALDAGEMPTLRPFVFITDYSPGDFATMLQSGGIQLLDLQTLTALRNDESVIRWGLSRLARYQKLSDELIVPNLDQDISFFYDPATKKLRKRFEIYPEALQATVKFANELERTHTELLKRIQAERQQNR
;
A
#
# COMPACT_ATOMS: atom_id res chain seq x y z
N MET A 1 62.67 27.53 64.39
CA MET A 1 62.89 27.06 63.00
C MET A 1 62.27 25.67 62.89
N MET A 2 61.48 25.44 61.83
CA MET A 2 60.84 24.18 61.40
C MET A 2 59.70 23.60 62.26
N SER A 3 58.67 22.96 61.70
CA SER A 3 57.78 23.26 60.58
C SER A 3 56.57 22.32 60.77
N ARG A 4 55.35 22.82 60.57
CA ARG A 4 54.09 22.09 60.72
C ARG A 4 54.03 20.87 59.78
N THR A 5 53.70 19.69 60.31
CA THR A 5 53.38 18.49 59.54
C THR A 5 52.04 17.90 59.98
N THR A 6 50.94 18.57 59.63
CA THR A 6 49.58 18.02 59.78
C THR A 6 48.67 18.57 58.69
N GLU A 7 48.93 18.24 57.42
CA GLU A 7 48.00 18.63 56.34
C GLU A 7 48.11 17.75 55.07
N LYS A 8 48.10 16.42 55.21
CA LYS A 8 48.07 15.53 54.03
C LYS A 8 47.11 14.33 54.10
N ARG A 9 46.20 14.27 55.09
CA ARG A 9 45.21 13.17 55.19
C ARG A 9 43.76 13.51 54.84
N SER A 10 43.41 14.77 54.61
CA SER A 10 42.00 15.17 54.38
C SER A 10 41.56 15.21 52.90
N ARG A 11 42.46 15.51 51.95
CA ARG A 11 42.09 15.71 50.53
C ARG A 11 41.86 14.42 49.71
N PHE A 12 42.38 13.27 50.15
CA PHE A 12 42.25 12.00 49.41
C PHE A 12 40.89 11.30 49.63
N MET A 13 40.24 11.51 50.79
CA MET A 13 38.90 10.95 51.06
C MET A 13 37.78 11.70 50.33
N HIS A 14 37.93 13.00 50.08
CA HIS A 14 36.92 13.78 49.33
C HIS A 14 36.97 13.51 47.82
N PHE A 15 38.14 13.22 47.25
CA PHE A 15 38.27 12.85 45.83
C PHE A 15 37.68 11.47 45.52
N GLY A 16 37.81 10.49 46.43
CA GLY A 16 37.23 9.16 46.27
C GLY A 16 35.70 9.17 46.34
N GLY A 17 35.13 9.98 47.24
CA GLY A 17 33.67 10.19 47.31
C GLY A 17 33.11 10.84 46.04
N TRP A 18 33.78 11.87 45.53
CA TRP A 18 33.39 12.55 44.29
C TRP A 18 33.48 11.63 43.06
N LEU A 19 34.53 10.80 42.95
CA LEU A 19 34.66 9.84 41.85
C LEU A 19 33.61 8.72 41.92
N ALA A 20 33.31 8.21 43.12
CA ALA A 20 32.29 7.19 43.32
C ALA A 20 30.89 7.72 42.98
N GLU A 21 30.60 8.97 43.35
CA GLU A 21 29.35 9.65 42.98
C GLU A 21 29.22 9.84 41.47
N LEU A 22 30.32 10.22 40.79
CA LEU A 22 30.35 10.37 39.34
C LEU A 22 30.10 9.04 38.61
N ILE A 23 30.71 7.94 39.08
CA ILE A 23 30.51 6.59 38.55
C ILE A 23 29.07 6.12 38.82
N LEU A 24 28.53 6.37 40.01
CA LEU A 24 27.17 5.96 40.38
C LEU A 24 26.10 6.68 39.54
N VAL A 25 26.28 7.99 39.29
CA VAL A 25 25.42 8.76 38.39
C VAL A 25 25.53 8.22 36.95
N PHE A 26 26.74 7.88 36.49
CA PHE A 26 26.95 7.36 35.13
C PHE A 26 26.30 5.98 34.93
N VAL A 27 26.45 5.08 35.91
CA VAL A 27 25.82 3.75 35.91
C VAL A 27 24.30 3.86 36.03
N GLY A 28 23.79 4.81 36.83
CA GLY A 28 22.36 5.09 36.95
C GLY A 28 21.73 5.59 35.65
N VAL A 29 22.38 6.54 34.96
CA VAL A 29 21.93 7.06 33.67
C VAL A 29 22.02 6.00 32.58
N TYR A 30 23.11 5.23 32.51
CA TYR A 30 23.28 4.16 31.52
C TYR A 30 22.31 2.99 31.77
N GLY A 31 22.08 2.62 33.02
CA GLY A 31 21.11 1.58 33.40
C GLY A 31 19.67 1.97 33.09
N ALA A 32 19.28 3.22 33.37
CA ALA A 32 17.96 3.75 33.00
C ALA A 32 17.80 3.83 31.47
N PHE A 33 18.83 4.26 30.74
CA PHE A 33 18.82 4.28 29.28
C PHE A 33 18.74 2.86 28.69
N TRP A 34 19.47 1.89 29.24
CA TRP A 34 19.44 0.50 28.78
C TRP A 34 18.08 -0.18 29.02
N LEU A 35 17.49 0.02 30.20
CA LEU A 35 16.15 -0.52 30.52
C LEU A 35 15.06 0.15 29.67
N SER A 36 15.14 1.46 29.48
CA SER A 36 14.24 2.21 28.59
C SER A 36 14.39 1.74 27.14
N ASN A 37 15.61 1.51 26.67
CA ASN A 37 15.88 1.07 25.31
C ASN A 37 15.37 -0.38 25.07
N TYR A 38 15.48 -1.26 26.06
CA TYR A 38 14.96 -2.62 25.97
C TYR A 38 13.43 -2.66 25.92
N GLN A 39 12.75 -1.88 26.77
CA GLN A 39 11.28 -1.76 26.74
C GLN A 39 10.78 -1.13 25.44
N GLN A 40 11.51 -0.13 24.93
CA GLN A 40 11.18 0.54 23.68
C GLN A 40 11.33 -0.40 22.47
N HIS A 41 12.38 -1.23 22.42
CA HIS A 41 12.54 -2.24 21.37
C HIS A 41 11.40 -3.28 21.37
N GLN A 42 10.90 -3.70 22.53
CA GLN A 42 9.74 -4.60 22.59
C GLN A 42 8.46 -3.92 22.07
N GLN A 43 8.23 -2.67 22.44
CA GLN A 43 7.06 -1.90 21.95
C GLN A 43 7.12 -1.65 20.44
N ASP A 44 8.30 -1.35 19.91
CA ASP A 44 8.48 -1.14 18.48
C ASP A 44 8.31 -2.43 17.68
N ALA A 45 8.81 -3.57 18.20
CA ALA A 45 8.58 -4.89 17.60
C ALA A 45 7.10 -5.28 17.59
N GLU A 46 6.36 -5.02 18.68
CA GLU A 46 4.91 -5.26 18.71
C GLU A 46 4.14 -4.37 17.74
N ARG A 47 4.50 -3.07 17.66
CA ARG A 47 3.87 -2.14 16.71
C ARG A 47 4.15 -2.53 15.27
N HIS A 48 5.39 -2.92 14.98
CA HIS A 48 5.82 -3.44 13.69
C HIS A 48 4.98 -4.65 13.26
N ASP A 49 4.86 -5.67 14.11
CA ASP A 49 4.08 -6.87 13.77
C ASP A 49 2.58 -6.55 13.58
N ARG A 50 2.00 -5.64 14.40
CA ARG A 50 0.61 -5.20 14.24
C ARG A 50 0.37 -4.50 12.90
N ILE A 51 1.28 -3.62 12.48
CA ILE A 51 1.19 -2.93 11.18
C ILE A 51 1.27 -3.97 10.04
N LEU A 52 2.28 -4.84 10.08
CA LEU A 52 2.46 -5.87 9.05
C LEU A 52 1.27 -6.84 8.99
N ALA A 53 0.72 -7.25 10.14
CA ALA A 53 -0.47 -8.10 10.20
C ALA A 53 -1.71 -7.42 9.61
N SER A 54 -1.92 -6.12 9.89
CA SER A 54 -3.02 -5.35 9.31
C SER A 54 -2.89 -5.24 7.79
N ILE A 55 -1.70 -4.94 7.27
CA ILE A 55 -1.47 -4.84 5.83
C ILE A 55 -1.66 -6.22 5.17
N GLU A 56 -1.11 -7.28 5.77
CA GLU A 56 -1.30 -8.66 5.30
C GLU A 56 -2.78 -9.06 5.22
N GLN A 57 -3.58 -8.72 6.24
CA GLN A 57 -5.01 -9.02 6.23
C GLN A 57 -5.75 -8.28 5.11
N THR A 58 -5.44 -6.98 4.90
CA THR A 58 -6.03 -6.19 3.82
C THR A 58 -5.66 -6.75 2.44
N LEU A 59 -4.41 -7.12 2.23
CA LEU A 59 -3.94 -7.70 0.96
C LEU A 59 -4.59 -9.05 0.68
N ARG A 60 -4.71 -9.92 1.68
CA ARG A 60 -5.38 -11.23 1.54
C ARG A 60 -6.84 -11.05 1.12
N LYS A 61 -7.57 -10.13 1.78
CA LYS A 61 -8.95 -9.79 1.41
C LYS A 61 -9.03 -9.25 -0.01
N GLY A 62 -8.15 -8.30 -0.38
CA GLY A 62 -8.11 -7.72 -1.72
C GLY A 62 -7.84 -8.74 -2.83
N ILE A 63 -6.89 -9.66 -2.61
CA ILE A 63 -6.59 -10.76 -3.53
C ILE A 63 -7.79 -11.70 -3.66
N GLU A 64 -8.43 -12.06 -2.54
CA GLU A 64 -9.58 -12.97 -2.54
C GLU A 64 -10.78 -12.35 -3.25
N SER A 65 -11.13 -11.10 -2.95
CA SER A 65 -12.21 -10.38 -3.63
C SER A 65 -11.89 -10.11 -5.10
N GLY A 66 -10.63 -9.85 -5.43
CA GLY A 66 -10.18 -9.53 -6.78
C GLY A 66 -10.32 -10.69 -7.76
N LYS A 67 -10.18 -11.95 -7.31
CA LYS A 67 -10.24 -13.12 -8.20
C LYS A 67 -11.57 -13.29 -8.93
N LEU A 68 -12.69 -13.12 -8.22
CA LEU A 68 -14.03 -13.25 -8.81
C LEU A 68 -14.31 -12.11 -9.79
N ASN A 69 -13.96 -10.88 -9.43
CA ASN A 69 -14.13 -9.72 -10.29
C ASN A 69 -13.25 -9.82 -11.54
N ARG A 70 -11.98 -10.21 -11.39
CA ARG A 70 -11.05 -10.37 -12.51
C ARG A 70 -11.52 -11.40 -13.53
N ALA A 71 -11.94 -12.59 -13.07
CA ALA A 71 -12.42 -13.64 -13.98
C ALA A 71 -13.63 -13.17 -14.80
N ASN A 72 -14.51 -12.38 -14.17
CA ASN A 72 -15.66 -11.78 -14.83
C ASN A 72 -15.24 -10.68 -15.84
N GLU A 73 -14.31 -9.79 -15.46
CA GLU A 73 -13.77 -8.74 -16.35
C GLU A 73 -13.05 -9.33 -17.57
N GLU A 74 -12.21 -10.36 -17.35
CA GLU A 74 -11.50 -11.09 -18.40
C GLU A 74 -12.47 -11.73 -19.38
N ARG A 75 -13.49 -12.41 -18.85
CA ARG A 75 -14.53 -13.02 -19.66
C ARG A 75 -15.29 -11.99 -20.48
N GLN A 76 -15.72 -10.89 -19.88
CA GLN A 76 -16.47 -9.84 -20.58
C GLN A 76 -15.64 -9.18 -21.68
N ALA A 77 -14.37 -8.85 -21.40
CA ALA A 77 -13.48 -8.27 -22.40
C ALA A 77 -13.23 -9.23 -23.56
N ALA A 78 -12.98 -10.51 -23.27
CA ALA A 78 -12.75 -11.53 -24.28
C ALA A 78 -14.00 -11.83 -25.13
N GLU A 79 -15.18 -11.95 -24.50
CA GLU A 79 -16.45 -12.17 -25.19
C GLU A 79 -16.78 -10.99 -26.10
N PHE A 80 -16.67 -9.75 -25.61
CA PHE A 80 -16.90 -8.55 -26.41
C PHE A 80 -15.95 -8.48 -27.60
N ARG A 81 -14.66 -8.74 -27.36
CA ARG A 81 -13.64 -8.71 -28.41
C ARG A 81 -13.89 -9.77 -29.48
N ARG A 82 -14.18 -11.00 -29.05
CA ARG A 82 -14.50 -12.11 -29.95
C ARG A 82 -15.71 -11.80 -30.82
N ALA A 83 -16.79 -11.26 -30.24
CA ALA A 83 -17.99 -10.88 -30.98
C ALA A 83 -17.67 -9.78 -32.01
N LEU A 84 -16.91 -8.76 -31.61
CA LEU A 84 -16.48 -7.70 -32.51
C LEU A 84 -15.61 -8.21 -33.67
N ASP A 85 -14.65 -9.10 -33.39
CA ASP A 85 -13.77 -9.69 -34.41
C ASP A 85 -14.54 -10.65 -35.35
N ALA A 86 -15.64 -11.24 -34.89
CA ALA A 86 -16.57 -12.04 -35.71
C ALA A 86 -17.50 -11.17 -36.58
N GLY A 87 -17.42 -9.84 -36.49
CA GLY A 87 -18.31 -8.92 -37.20
C GLY A 87 -19.73 -8.89 -36.62
N GLU A 88 -19.88 -9.25 -35.34
CA GLU A 88 -21.11 -9.02 -34.57
C GLU A 88 -21.12 -7.59 -33.98
N MET A 89 -22.26 -7.18 -33.44
CA MET A 89 -22.45 -5.89 -32.79
C MET A 89 -22.83 -6.08 -31.32
N PRO A 90 -21.89 -6.52 -30.45
CA PRO A 90 -22.19 -6.78 -29.04
C PRO A 90 -22.64 -5.51 -28.31
N THR A 91 -23.56 -5.64 -27.36
CA THR A 91 -24.04 -4.48 -26.59
C THR A 91 -22.94 -3.88 -25.71
N LEU A 92 -22.84 -2.54 -25.70
CA LEU A 92 -21.96 -1.83 -24.78
C LEU A 92 -22.63 -1.75 -23.42
N ARG A 93 -21.98 -2.30 -22.40
CA ARG A 93 -22.41 -2.22 -21.00
C ARG A 93 -21.78 -1.00 -20.31
N PRO A 94 -22.53 -0.27 -19.46
CA PRO A 94 -21.95 0.80 -18.67
C PRO A 94 -20.78 0.36 -17.81
N PHE A 95 -19.78 1.23 -17.68
CA PHE A 95 -18.72 1.08 -16.69
C PHE A 95 -19.22 1.61 -15.35
N VAL A 96 -19.33 0.73 -14.35
CA VAL A 96 -19.71 1.11 -12.99
C VAL A 96 -18.62 0.63 -12.03
N PHE A 97 -17.88 1.59 -11.46
CA PHE A 97 -16.83 1.31 -10.48
C PHE A 97 -17.19 1.95 -9.15
N ILE A 98 -17.26 1.16 -8.10
CA ILE A 98 -17.50 1.62 -6.74
C ILE A 98 -16.30 1.18 -5.91
N THR A 99 -15.66 2.12 -5.24
CA THR A 99 -14.55 1.86 -4.33
C THR A 99 -14.69 2.73 -3.10
N ASP A 100 -14.41 2.15 -1.94
CA ASP A 100 -14.26 2.82 -0.65
C ASP A 100 -12.79 3.22 -0.38
N TYR A 101 -11.91 3.05 -1.37
CA TYR A 101 -10.48 3.35 -1.24
C TYR A 101 -10.23 4.83 -0.98
N SER A 102 -9.44 5.11 0.06
CA SER A 102 -8.98 6.44 0.44
C SER A 102 -7.44 6.50 0.44
N PRO A 103 -6.82 7.33 -0.42
CA PRO A 103 -5.38 7.60 -0.37
C PRO A 103 -4.91 8.18 0.99
N GLY A 104 -5.82 8.83 1.71
CA GLY A 104 -5.53 9.45 3.01
C GLY A 104 -5.25 8.42 4.11
N ASP A 105 -5.89 7.25 4.04
CA ASP A 105 -5.75 6.20 5.04
C ASP A 105 -4.32 5.62 4.99
N PHE A 106 -3.78 5.49 3.77
CA PHE A 106 -2.41 5.08 3.53
C PHE A 106 -1.38 6.08 4.07
N ALA A 107 -1.57 7.37 3.77
CA ALA A 107 -0.69 8.43 4.27
C ALA A 107 -0.71 8.49 5.81
N THR A 108 -1.89 8.35 6.40
CA THR A 108 -2.08 8.32 7.86
C THR A 108 -1.34 7.16 8.49
N MET A 109 -1.44 5.94 7.92
CA MET A 109 -0.72 4.75 8.40
C MET A 109 0.81 4.92 8.33
N LEU A 110 1.33 5.51 7.25
CA LEU A 110 2.77 5.75 7.12
C LEU A 110 3.27 6.82 8.10
N GLN A 111 2.49 7.87 8.31
CA GLN A 111 2.80 8.98 9.22
C GLN A 111 2.72 8.57 10.70
N SER A 112 1.87 7.60 11.06
CA SER A 112 1.75 7.09 12.43
C SER A 112 2.89 6.16 12.86
N GLY A 113 4.00 6.12 12.11
CA GLY A 113 5.21 5.34 12.44
C GLY A 113 5.60 4.27 11.41
N GLY A 114 4.79 4.05 10.36
CA GLY A 114 5.08 3.04 9.34
C GLY A 114 6.44 3.24 8.63
N ILE A 115 6.88 4.48 8.42
CA ILE A 115 8.17 4.78 7.76
C ILE A 115 9.39 4.33 8.60
N GLN A 116 9.28 4.36 9.92
CA GLN A 116 10.39 4.06 10.83
C GLN A 116 10.45 2.59 11.21
N LEU A 117 9.31 1.91 11.13
CA LEU A 117 9.18 0.52 11.56
C LEU A 117 9.38 -0.48 10.42
N LEU A 118 8.99 -0.13 9.18
CA LEU A 118 9.04 -1.06 8.04
C LEU A 118 10.40 -1.04 7.32
N ASP A 119 10.84 -2.21 6.84
CA ASP A 119 12.02 -2.32 6.00
C ASP A 119 11.87 -1.50 4.70
N LEU A 120 12.98 -0.98 4.18
CA LEU A 120 13.03 -0.13 3.00
C LEU A 120 12.42 -0.81 1.76
N GLN A 121 12.65 -2.12 1.59
CA GLN A 121 12.11 -2.83 0.44
C GLN A 121 10.60 -3.04 0.59
N THR A 122 10.10 -3.23 1.82
CA THR A 122 8.66 -3.30 2.12
C THR A 122 7.98 -1.96 1.89
N LEU A 123 8.59 -0.85 2.33
CA LEU A 123 8.12 0.50 2.03
C LEU A 123 8.07 0.78 0.53
N THR A 124 9.08 0.31 -0.22
CA THR A 124 9.14 0.48 -1.67
C THR A 124 8.04 -0.32 -2.37
N ALA A 125 7.85 -1.59 -1.99
CA ALA A 125 6.79 -2.45 -2.51
C ALA A 125 5.41 -1.89 -2.18
N LEU A 126 5.22 -1.41 -0.96
CA LEU A 126 3.99 -0.79 -0.48
C LEU A 126 3.66 0.50 -1.25
N ARG A 127 4.66 1.35 -1.51
CA ARG A 127 4.50 2.57 -2.34
C ARG A 127 4.19 2.24 -3.80
N ASN A 128 4.77 1.16 -4.33
CA ASN A 128 4.49 0.71 -5.69
C ASN A 128 3.05 0.22 -5.81
N ASP A 129 2.58 -0.59 -4.85
CA ASP A 129 1.21 -1.08 -4.78
C ASP A 129 0.20 0.09 -4.77
N GLU A 130 0.43 1.09 -3.90
CA GLU A 130 -0.40 2.30 -3.88
C GLU A 130 -0.34 3.08 -5.20
N SER A 131 0.83 3.17 -5.83
CA SER A 131 0.91 3.84 -7.12
C SER A 131 0.06 3.14 -8.18
N VAL A 132 0.03 1.80 -8.21
CA VAL A 132 -0.82 1.02 -9.11
C VAL A 132 -2.30 1.28 -8.82
N ILE A 133 -2.73 1.27 -7.54
CA ILE A 133 -4.11 1.59 -7.15
C ILE A 133 -4.51 2.97 -7.65
N ARG A 134 -3.76 4.02 -7.31
CA ARG A 134 -4.09 5.40 -7.66
C ARG A 134 -4.18 5.63 -9.17
N TRP A 135 -3.22 5.10 -9.94
CA TRP A 135 -3.25 5.21 -11.40
C TRP A 135 -4.40 4.42 -12.01
N GLY A 136 -4.69 3.23 -11.48
CA GLY A 136 -5.84 2.42 -11.87
C GLY A 136 -7.16 3.13 -11.66
N LEU A 137 -7.41 3.61 -10.43
CA LEU A 137 -8.63 4.34 -10.08
C LEU A 137 -8.85 5.59 -10.93
N SER A 138 -7.78 6.35 -11.18
CA SER A 138 -7.85 7.53 -12.07
C SER A 138 -8.29 7.15 -13.49
N ARG A 139 -7.82 6.00 -13.99
CA ARG A 139 -8.20 5.49 -15.31
C ARG A 139 -9.64 4.98 -15.32
N LEU A 140 -10.06 4.23 -14.31
CA LEU A 140 -11.42 3.72 -14.17
C LEU A 140 -12.44 4.87 -14.08
N ALA A 141 -12.13 5.91 -13.30
CA ALA A 141 -12.97 7.11 -13.20
C ALA A 141 -13.17 7.80 -14.56
N ARG A 142 -12.13 7.84 -15.40
CA ARG A 142 -12.25 8.37 -16.76
C ARG A 142 -13.18 7.52 -17.64
N TYR A 143 -13.11 6.20 -17.54
CA TYR A 143 -13.99 5.31 -18.30
C TYR A 143 -15.43 5.35 -17.82
N GLN A 144 -15.65 5.44 -16.51
CA GLN A 144 -16.97 5.65 -15.94
C GLN A 144 -17.58 6.97 -16.42
N LYS A 145 -16.81 8.08 -16.38
CA LYS A 145 -17.28 9.36 -16.93
C LYS A 145 -17.69 9.23 -18.41
N LEU A 146 -16.88 8.56 -19.22
CA LEU A 146 -17.23 8.32 -20.63
C LEU A 146 -18.49 7.48 -20.79
N SER A 147 -18.67 6.47 -19.95
CA SER A 147 -19.87 5.65 -19.90
C SER A 147 -21.10 6.49 -19.54
N ASP A 148 -20.99 7.32 -18.50
CA ASP A 148 -22.08 8.17 -18.01
C ASP A 148 -22.49 9.23 -19.04
N GLU A 149 -21.55 9.72 -19.85
CA GLU A 149 -21.80 10.72 -20.88
C GLU A 149 -22.30 10.13 -22.21
N LEU A 150 -21.82 8.94 -22.61
CA LEU A 150 -22.04 8.41 -23.96
C LEU A 150 -22.84 7.11 -24.02
N ILE A 151 -22.76 6.26 -23.00
CA ILE A 151 -23.38 4.93 -23.00
C ILE A 151 -24.68 4.95 -22.23
N VAL A 152 -24.66 5.36 -20.96
CA VAL A 152 -25.82 5.37 -20.06
C VAL A 152 -27.02 6.13 -20.64
N PRO A 153 -26.87 7.33 -21.23
CA PRO A 153 -28.01 8.08 -21.77
C PRO A 153 -28.61 7.47 -23.04
N ASN A 154 -27.96 6.48 -23.63
CA ASN A 154 -28.31 5.92 -24.94
C ASN A 154 -28.55 4.40 -24.88
N LEU A 155 -28.82 3.84 -23.69
CA LEU A 155 -29.04 2.40 -23.52
C LEU A 155 -30.31 1.88 -24.20
N ASP A 156 -31.29 2.76 -24.41
CA ASP A 156 -32.56 2.50 -25.10
C ASP A 156 -32.46 2.72 -26.61
N GLN A 157 -31.36 3.29 -27.10
CA GLN A 157 -31.12 3.50 -28.52
C GLN A 157 -30.86 2.17 -29.24
N ASP A 158 -31.19 2.14 -30.54
CA ASP A 158 -30.87 1.00 -31.39
C ASP A 158 -29.34 0.77 -31.47
N ILE A 159 -28.93 -0.48 -31.71
CA ILE A 159 -27.51 -0.86 -31.80
C ILE A 159 -26.73 -0.06 -32.87
N SER A 160 -27.42 0.43 -33.91
CA SER A 160 -26.85 1.32 -34.94
C SER A 160 -26.45 2.71 -34.42
N PHE A 161 -26.85 3.10 -33.20
CA PHE A 161 -26.31 4.27 -32.53
C PHE A 161 -24.85 4.07 -32.16
N PHE A 162 -24.48 2.84 -31.76
CA PHE A 162 -23.13 2.47 -31.33
C PHE A 162 -22.25 1.98 -32.48
N TYR A 163 -22.87 1.32 -33.47
CA TYR A 163 -22.20 0.70 -34.60
C TYR A 163 -22.56 1.37 -35.93
N ASP A 164 -21.66 1.32 -36.89
CA ASP A 164 -22.00 1.57 -38.29
C ASP A 164 -22.62 0.28 -38.87
N PRO A 165 -23.89 0.30 -39.33
CA PRO A 165 -24.57 -0.90 -39.82
C PRO A 165 -23.95 -1.47 -41.11
N ALA A 166 -23.28 -0.65 -41.92
CA ALA A 166 -22.65 -1.09 -43.17
C ALA A 166 -21.33 -1.82 -42.91
N THR A 167 -20.51 -1.28 -42.01
CA THR A 167 -19.18 -1.84 -41.71
C THR A 167 -19.16 -2.75 -40.50
N LYS A 168 -20.23 -2.75 -39.70
CA LYS A 168 -20.37 -3.42 -38.39
C LYS A 168 -19.31 -3.04 -37.37
N LYS A 169 -18.60 -1.92 -37.59
CA LYS A 169 -17.58 -1.40 -36.69
C LYS A 169 -18.19 -0.45 -35.68
N LEU A 170 -17.56 -0.35 -34.52
CA LEU A 170 -17.86 0.71 -33.56
C LEU A 170 -17.67 2.06 -34.23
N ARG A 171 -18.62 2.98 -34.01
CA ARG A 171 -18.43 4.37 -34.43
C ARG A 171 -17.28 4.98 -33.64
N LYS A 172 -16.59 5.95 -34.25
CA LYS A 172 -15.39 6.61 -33.70
C LYS A 172 -15.48 7.02 -32.22
N ARG A 173 -16.64 7.53 -31.78
CA ARG A 173 -16.87 7.96 -30.38
C ARG A 173 -16.87 6.81 -29.36
N PHE A 174 -16.99 5.56 -29.81
CA PHE A 174 -17.03 4.35 -28.98
C PHE A 174 -15.83 3.43 -29.19
N GLU A 175 -14.88 3.74 -30.08
CA GLU A 175 -13.71 2.91 -30.34
C GLU A 175 -12.84 2.67 -29.09
N ILE A 176 -12.89 3.60 -28.12
CA ILE A 176 -12.23 3.49 -26.81
C ILE A 176 -12.83 2.41 -25.91
N TYR A 177 -14.03 1.91 -26.18
CA TYR A 177 -14.74 0.95 -25.33
C TYR A 177 -14.01 -0.39 -25.18
N PRO A 178 -13.62 -1.10 -26.26
CA PRO A 178 -12.83 -2.34 -26.13
C PRO A 178 -11.47 -2.10 -25.47
N GLU A 179 -10.85 -0.93 -25.70
CA GLU A 179 -9.60 -0.57 -25.03
C GLU A 179 -9.79 -0.38 -23.52
N ALA A 180 -10.91 0.23 -23.12
CA ALA A 180 -11.28 0.42 -21.72
C ALA A 180 -11.54 -0.92 -21.02
N LEU A 181 -12.26 -1.85 -21.65
CA LEU A 181 -12.45 -3.22 -21.13
C LEU A 181 -11.11 -3.91 -20.89
N GLN A 182 -10.21 -3.87 -21.88
CA GLN A 182 -8.89 -4.49 -21.76
C GLN A 182 -8.02 -3.80 -20.70
N ALA A 183 -8.13 -2.48 -20.57
CA ALA A 183 -7.40 -1.73 -19.56
C ALA A 183 -7.87 -2.05 -18.13
N THR A 184 -9.15 -2.33 -17.92
CA THR A 184 -9.69 -2.82 -16.64
C THR A 184 -9.10 -4.19 -16.30
N VAL A 185 -9.10 -5.13 -17.25
CA VAL A 185 -8.46 -6.46 -17.08
C VAL A 185 -6.98 -6.32 -16.75
N LYS A 186 -6.27 -5.43 -17.45
CA LYS A 186 -4.85 -5.18 -17.19
C LYS A 186 -4.63 -4.63 -15.78
N PHE A 187 -5.47 -3.71 -15.34
CA PHE A 187 -5.39 -3.16 -13.99
C PHE A 187 -5.63 -4.24 -12.93
N ALA A 188 -6.67 -5.07 -13.07
CA ALA A 188 -6.94 -6.16 -12.14
C ALA A 188 -5.76 -7.14 -12.02
N ASN A 189 -5.13 -7.48 -13.16
CA ASN A 189 -3.93 -8.32 -13.19
C ASN A 189 -2.71 -7.66 -12.55
N GLU A 190 -2.48 -6.38 -12.81
CA GLU A 190 -1.40 -5.61 -12.18
C GLU A 190 -1.58 -5.52 -10.67
N LEU A 191 -2.81 -5.27 -10.21
CA LEU A 191 -3.16 -5.18 -8.80
C LEU A 191 -2.98 -6.51 -8.06
N GLU A 192 -3.46 -7.63 -8.61
CA GLU A 192 -3.23 -8.96 -8.01
C GLU A 192 -1.73 -9.27 -7.89
N ARG A 193 -0.96 -8.93 -8.93
CA ARG A 193 0.49 -9.12 -8.94
C ARG A 193 1.17 -8.30 -7.85
N THR A 194 0.91 -7.00 -7.77
CA THR A 194 1.56 -6.15 -6.75
C THR A 194 1.13 -6.50 -5.34
N HIS A 195 -0.15 -6.84 -5.13
CA HIS A 195 -0.62 -7.33 -3.83
C HIS A 195 0.07 -8.62 -3.41
N THR A 196 0.25 -9.57 -4.35
CA THR A 196 0.93 -10.84 -4.08
C THR A 196 2.42 -10.64 -3.80
N GLU A 197 3.09 -9.77 -4.56
CA GLU A 197 4.50 -9.41 -4.34
C GLU A 197 4.70 -8.76 -2.96
N LEU A 198 3.83 -7.81 -2.60
CA LEU A 198 3.87 -7.15 -1.29
C LEU A 198 3.55 -8.12 -0.15
N LEU A 199 2.58 -9.01 -0.31
CA LEU A 199 2.25 -10.02 0.69
C LEU A 199 3.45 -10.93 0.99
N LYS A 200 4.14 -11.41 -0.06
CA LYS A 200 5.36 -12.21 0.10
C LYS A 200 6.44 -11.43 0.86
N ARG A 201 6.57 -10.13 0.57
CA ARG A 201 7.55 -9.27 1.23
C ARG A 201 7.26 -9.09 2.71
N ILE A 202 6.00 -8.79 3.05
CA ILE A 202 5.53 -8.69 4.44
C ILE A 202 5.80 -9.99 5.20
N GLN A 203 5.48 -11.13 4.59
CA GLN A 203 5.74 -12.43 5.22
C GLN A 203 7.22 -12.70 5.45
N ALA A 204 8.08 -12.33 4.51
CA ALA A 204 9.53 -12.46 4.66
C ALA A 204 10.07 -11.57 5.80
N GLU A 205 9.61 -10.32 5.89
CA GLU A 205 10.02 -9.40 6.95
C GLU A 205 9.56 -9.88 8.34
N ARG A 206 8.32 -10.37 8.45
CA ARG A 206 7.81 -10.98 9.71
C ARG A 206 8.59 -12.23 10.12
N GLN A 207 9.11 -13.00 9.17
CA GLN A 207 9.95 -14.17 9.47
C GLN A 207 11.37 -13.79 9.90
N GLN A 208 11.92 -12.69 9.38
CA GLN A 208 13.25 -12.21 9.75
C GLN A 208 13.29 -11.56 11.14
N ASN A 209 12.18 -10.99 11.59
CA ASN A 209 12.05 -10.31 12.88
C ASN A 209 11.41 -11.18 13.99
N ARG A 210 11.22 -12.48 13.75
CA ARG A 210 10.79 -13.48 14.74
C ARG A 210 11.99 -14.25 15.26
#